data_AF-A0A679J4D3-F1
#
_entry.id   AF-A0A679J4D3-F1
#
_cell.length_a   1.000
_cell.length_b   1.000
_cell.length_c   1.000
_cell.angle_alpha   90.00
_cell.angle_beta   90.00
_cell.angle_gamma   90.00
#
_symmetry.space_group_name_H-M   'P 1'
#
loop_
_entity.id
_entity.type
_entity.pdbx_description
1 polymer ?
#
loop_
_entity_poly.entity_id
_entity_poly.type
_entity_poly.pdbx_seq_one_letter_code
_entity_poly.pdbx_strand_id
1 'polypeptide(L)'
;MGTGTPDRDSYVTVWDVDLTPALDHRSKCRDLLSDDEIARASRFVRDGDRWRFEASHAALRLVLGERLGSDPRGLVFGAAPSGKPYLAGEQAGSCRFSLSHSGSRALIGLSSSAEIGVDVEEIRPMPDLLRIARAHFARREIAALETLPPRDLTAAFFACWTRKEAVAKATGQGLSLRLDSFAVSVTPDRAELLTMPAGTKAWSLHALSTAPGHAAAVAVMATGIACVRRTLAPDWAARPGAISQQGP
;
A
#
# COMPACT_ATOMS: atom_id res chain seq x y z
N MET A 1 -27.48 -3.51 25.62
CA MET A 1 -26.23 -4.18 25.19
C MET A 1 -25.61 -3.33 24.10
N GLY A 2 -24.67 -2.46 24.48
CA GLY A 2 -24.08 -1.50 23.55
C GLY A 2 -23.11 -2.21 22.61
N THR A 3 -23.42 -2.24 21.32
CA THR A 3 -22.45 -2.53 20.27
C THR A 3 -21.53 -1.32 20.19
N GLY A 4 -20.52 -1.27 21.07
CA GLY A 4 -19.48 -0.26 20.99
C GLY A 4 -18.79 -0.39 19.63
N THR A 5 -18.89 0.64 18.80
CA THR A 5 -17.99 0.79 17.66
C THR A 5 -16.57 0.60 18.19
N PRO A 6 -15.78 -0.36 17.67
CA PRO A 6 -14.41 -0.54 18.14
C PRO A 6 -13.68 0.80 18.05
N ASP A 7 -12.86 1.07 19.07
CA ASP A 7 -12.05 2.27 19.13
C ASP A 7 -11.32 2.45 17.80
N ARG A 8 -11.56 3.58 17.12
CA ARG A 8 -11.09 3.83 15.74
C ARG A 8 -9.56 3.92 15.65
N ASP A 9 -8.89 3.97 16.79
CA ASP A 9 -7.43 3.95 16.92
C ASP A 9 -6.87 2.55 17.23
N SER A 10 -7.71 1.52 17.39
CA SER A 10 -7.26 0.14 17.66
C SER A 10 -6.90 -0.66 16.40
N TYR A 11 -7.29 -0.19 15.22
CA TYR A 11 -7.02 -0.85 13.96
C TYR A 11 -6.85 0.11 12.79
N VAL A 12 -6.18 -0.36 11.75
CA VAL A 12 -6.15 0.24 10.42
C VAL A 12 -6.94 -0.62 9.44
N THR A 13 -7.46 -0.01 8.37
CA THR A 13 -8.08 -0.76 7.28
C THR A 13 -7.18 -0.76 6.06
N VAL A 14 -7.03 -1.91 5.41
CA VAL A 14 -6.27 -2.05 4.17
C VAL A 14 -7.15 -2.67 3.11
N TRP A 15 -7.33 -1.95 2.01
CA TRP A 15 -8.13 -2.38 0.87
C TRP A 15 -7.24 -3.02 -0.17
N ASP A 16 -7.54 -4.26 -0.50
CA ASP A 16 -6.90 -5.00 -1.58
C ASP A 16 -7.81 -4.98 -2.82
N VAL A 17 -7.33 -4.28 -3.85
CA VAL A 17 -8.13 -3.92 -5.03
C VAL A 17 -7.61 -4.66 -6.25
N ASP A 18 -8.54 -5.27 -6.99
CA ASP A 18 -8.26 -5.81 -8.32
C ASP A 18 -8.31 -4.70 -9.38
N LEU A 19 -7.21 -4.54 -10.11
CA LEU A 19 -7.03 -3.59 -11.20
C LEU A 19 -7.28 -4.21 -12.58
N THR A 20 -7.93 -5.37 -12.66
CA THR A 20 -8.38 -6.00 -13.91
C THR A 20 -9.89 -5.88 -14.21
N PRO A 21 -10.61 -4.78 -13.86
CA PRO A 21 -12.00 -4.64 -14.28
C PRO A 21 -12.12 -4.61 -15.81
N ALA A 22 -13.31 -4.95 -16.30
CA ALA A 22 -13.65 -4.92 -17.72
C ALA A 22 -13.26 -3.58 -18.39
N LEU A 23 -12.86 -3.64 -19.66
CA LEU A 23 -12.39 -2.47 -20.43
C LEU A 23 -13.39 -1.30 -20.42
N ASP A 24 -14.69 -1.60 -20.35
CA ASP A 24 -15.78 -0.64 -20.33
C ASP A 24 -15.81 0.25 -19.06
N HIS A 25 -14.95 -0.03 -18.08
CA HIS A 25 -14.88 0.75 -16.84
C HIS A 25 -13.74 1.77 -16.81
N ARG A 26 -12.89 1.82 -17.84
CA ARG A 26 -11.76 2.78 -17.87
C ARG A 26 -12.23 4.24 -17.85
N SER A 27 -13.25 4.57 -18.64
CA SER A 27 -13.85 5.91 -18.65
C SER A 27 -14.39 6.29 -17.27
N LYS A 28 -15.11 5.38 -16.62
CA LYS A 28 -15.65 5.60 -15.26
C LYS A 28 -14.56 5.85 -14.21
N CYS A 29 -13.43 5.12 -14.29
CA CYS A 29 -12.30 5.41 -13.42
C CYS A 29 -11.74 6.81 -13.67
N ARG A 30 -11.61 7.20 -14.94
CA ARG A 30 -11.11 8.52 -15.32
C ARG A 30 -12.03 9.66 -14.87
N ASP A 31 -13.35 9.46 -14.89
CA ASP A 31 -14.35 10.44 -14.43
C ASP A 31 -14.25 10.77 -12.93
N LEU A 32 -13.53 9.94 -12.17
CA LEU A 32 -13.28 10.16 -10.74
C LEU A 32 -12.03 10.99 -10.47
N LEU A 33 -11.10 11.09 -11.43
CA LEU A 33 -9.79 11.71 -11.24
C LEU A 33 -9.87 13.24 -11.34
N SER A 34 -8.93 13.92 -10.68
CA SER A 34 -8.71 15.35 -10.93
C SER A 34 -7.96 15.61 -12.23
N ASP A 35 -8.01 16.85 -12.70
CA ASP A 35 -7.24 17.29 -13.87
C ASP A 35 -5.74 17.02 -13.73
N ASP A 36 -5.18 17.22 -12.53
CA ASP A 36 -3.76 16.94 -12.25
C ASP A 36 -3.43 15.44 -12.35
N GLU A 37 -4.32 14.58 -11.87
CA GLU A 37 -4.15 13.13 -11.98
C GLU A 37 -4.29 12.67 -13.44
N ILE A 38 -5.25 13.23 -14.19
CA ILE A 38 -5.41 12.97 -15.63
C ILE A 38 -4.16 13.43 -16.38
N ALA A 39 -3.64 14.61 -16.07
CA ALA A 39 -2.42 15.16 -16.67
C ALA A 39 -1.16 14.36 -16.30
N ARG A 40 -1.14 13.71 -15.13
CA ARG A 40 -0.06 12.79 -14.74
C ARG A 40 -0.21 11.44 -15.44
N ALA A 41 -1.42 10.89 -15.53
CA ALA A 41 -1.73 9.65 -16.23
C ALA A 41 -1.32 9.73 -17.72
N SER A 42 -1.56 10.87 -18.37
CA SER A 42 -1.24 11.08 -19.79
C SER A 42 0.26 11.06 -20.10
N ARG A 43 1.14 11.19 -19.10
CA ARG A 43 2.61 11.13 -19.27
C ARG A 43 3.15 9.70 -19.37
N PHE A 44 2.37 8.69 -19.00
CA PHE A 44 2.80 7.29 -19.13
C PHE A 44 2.79 6.86 -20.60
N VAL A 45 3.95 6.41 -21.08
CA VAL A 45 4.15 5.92 -22.45
C VAL A 45 3.39 4.61 -22.68
N ARG A 46 3.40 3.69 -21.70
CA ARG A 46 2.75 2.39 -21.82
C ARG A 46 1.32 2.45 -21.30
N ASP A 47 0.39 1.96 -22.11
CA ASP A 47 -1.04 1.91 -21.79
C ASP A 47 -1.34 1.16 -20.49
N GLY A 48 -0.61 0.07 -20.22
CA GLY A 48 -0.75 -0.69 -18.98
C GLY A 48 -0.30 0.08 -17.74
N ASP A 49 0.70 0.94 -17.84
CA ASP A 49 1.15 1.79 -16.72
C ASP A 49 0.16 2.92 -16.47
N ARG A 50 -0.30 3.57 -17.56
CA ARG A 50 -1.36 4.58 -17.50
C ARG A 50 -2.62 4.04 -16.85
N TRP A 51 -3.08 2.87 -17.29
CA TRP A 51 -4.26 2.22 -16.74
C TRP A 51 -4.09 1.92 -15.24
N ARG A 52 -2.97 1.33 -14.83
CA ARG A 52 -2.73 1.00 -13.41
C ARG A 52 -2.73 2.26 -12.55
N PHE A 53 -2.16 3.35 -13.04
CA PHE A 53 -2.22 4.64 -12.37
C PHE A 53 -3.68 5.13 -12.23
N GLU A 54 -4.43 5.21 -13.33
CA GLU A 54 -5.83 5.69 -13.32
C GLU A 54 -6.72 4.84 -12.41
N ALA A 55 -6.66 3.51 -12.55
CA ALA A 55 -7.50 2.59 -11.78
C ALA A 55 -7.18 2.64 -10.28
N SER A 56 -5.90 2.66 -9.91
CA SER A 56 -5.51 2.71 -8.49
C SER A 56 -5.89 4.03 -7.82
N HIS A 57 -5.80 5.16 -8.52
CA HIS A 57 -6.21 6.47 -8.00
C HIS A 57 -7.73 6.63 -7.94
N ALA A 58 -8.45 6.09 -8.92
CA ALA A 58 -9.91 6.02 -8.88
C ALA A 58 -10.39 5.19 -7.67
N ALA A 59 -9.79 4.02 -7.44
CA ALA A 59 -10.08 3.19 -6.27
C ALA A 59 -9.76 3.92 -4.95
N LEU A 60 -8.63 4.62 -4.89
CA LEU A 60 -8.25 5.43 -3.72
C LEU A 60 -9.32 6.49 -3.41
N ARG A 61 -9.78 7.22 -4.43
CA ARG A 61 -10.82 8.24 -4.28
C ARG A 61 -12.15 7.66 -3.79
N LEU A 62 -12.54 6.50 -4.30
CA LEU A 62 -13.77 5.82 -3.84
C LEU A 62 -13.67 5.40 -2.38
N VAL A 63 -12.57 4.74 -2.02
CA VAL A 63 -12.32 4.26 -0.66
C VAL A 63 -12.25 5.43 0.34
N LEU A 64 -11.60 6.53 -0.04
CA LEU A 64 -11.56 7.74 0.79
C LEU A 64 -12.91 8.47 0.83
N GLY A 65 -13.63 8.56 -0.29
CA GLY A 65 -14.94 9.19 -0.36
C GLY A 65 -15.94 8.49 0.57
N GLU A 66 -15.96 7.15 0.55
CA GLU A 66 -16.75 6.37 1.51
C GLU A 66 -16.30 6.63 2.95
N ARG A 67 -15.00 6.57 3.22
CA ARG A 67 -14.44 6.78 4.57
C ARG A 67 -14.82 8.14 5.17
N LEU A 68 -14.86 9.17 4.33
CA LEU A 68 -15.04 10.56 4.71
C LEU A 68 -16.47 11.06 4.51
N GLY A 69 -17.36 10.26 3.92
CA GLY A 69 -18.71 10.69 3.54
C GLY A 69 -18.69 11.86 2.55
N SER A 70 -17.70 11.90 1.65
CA SER A 70 -17.46 12.99 0.70
C SER A 70 -17.54 12.47 -0.74
N ASP A 71 -17.84 13.35 -1.71
CA ASP A 71 -17.76 13.01 -3.13
C ASP A 71 -16.29 12.67 -3.49
N PRO A 72 -16.01 11.45 -4.02
CA PRO A 72 -14.67 11.04 -4.47
C PRO A 72 -13.98 12.06 -5.40
N ARG A 73 -14.76 12.75 -6.25
CA ARG A 73 -14.24 13.74 -7.22
C ARG A 73 -13.82 15.04 -6.55
N GLY A 74 -14.45 15.38 -5.42
CA GLY A 74 -14.17 16.59 -4.66
C GLY A 74 -12.95 16.48 -3.74
N LEU A 75 -12.36 15.29 -3.58
CA LEU A 75 -11.18 15.11 -2.73
C LEU A 75 -9.97 15.83 -3.33
N VAL A 76 -9.32 16.64 -2.49
CA VAL A 76 -8.11 17.39 -2.84
C VAL A 76 -6.90 16.72 -2.21
N PHE A 77 -5.88 16.45 -3.02
CA PHE A 77 -4.62 15.87 -2.58
C PHE A 77 -3.48 16.87 -2.68
N GLY A 78 -2.66 16.93 -1.63
CA GLY A 78 -1.34 17.57 -1.67
C GLY A 78 -0.23 16.54 -1.72
N ALA A 79 1.01 16.99 -1.94
CA ALA A 79 2.20 16.17 -1.85
C ALA A 79 3.20 16.82 -0.90
N ALA A 80 3.71 16.06 0.07
CA ALA A 80 4.81 16.51 0.92
C ALA A 80 6.09 16.70 0.09
N PRO A 81 7.13 17.40 0.60
CA PRO A 81 8.41 17.54 -0.10
C PRO A 81 9.06 16.20 -0.51
N SER A 82 8.78 15.14 0.23
CA SER A 82 9.21 13.76 -0.06
C SER A 82 8.39 13.04 -1.13
N GLY A 83 7.32 13.67 -1.63
CA GLY A 83 6.38 13.10 -2.58
C GLY A 83 5.24 12.28 -1.95
N LYS A 84 5.20 12.10 -0.62
CA LYS A 84 4.10 11.39 0.05
C LYS A 84 2.80 12.19 -0.09
N PRO A 85 1.73 11.61 -0.68
CA PRO A 85 0.47 12.31 -0.83
C PRO A 85 -0.27 12.42 0.51
N TYR A 86 -1.06 13.48 0.67
CA TYR A 86 -1.92 13.70 1.84
C TYR A 86 -3.23 14.38 1.44
N LEU A 87 -4.27 14.26 2.28
CA LEU A 87 -5.54 14.96 2.08
C LEU A 87 -5.36 16.45 2.41
N ALA A 88 -5.73 17.31 1.47
CA ALA A 88 -5.73 18.76 1.62
C ALA A 88 -7.17 19.32 1.60
N GLY A 89 -7.32 20.64 1.66
CA GLY A 89 -8.64 21.29 1.64
C GLY A 89 -9.48 20.98 2.87
N GLU A 90 -10.79 20.79 2.69
CA GLU A 90 -11.75 20.58 3.78
C GLU A 90 -11.49 19.29 4.57
N GLN A 91 -10.93 18.27 3.91
CA GLN A 91 -10.62 16.97 4.50
C GLN A 91 -9.20 16.92 5.09
N ALA A 92 -8.49 18.05 5.17
CA ALA A 92 -7.12 18.07 5.68
C ALA A 92 -7.02 17.48 7.09
N GLY A 93 -6.09 16.53 7.26
CA GLY A 93 -5.85 15.87 8.56
C GLY A 93 -6.89 14.82 8.98
N SER A 94 -7.99 14.66 8.25
CA SER A 94 -9.11 13.74 8.60
C SER A 94 -8.76 12.25 8.53
N CYS A 95 -7.76 11.89 7.71
CA CYS A 95 -7.29 10.52 7.55
C CYS A 95 -5.84 10.51 7.06
N ARG A 96 -5.06 9.51 7.50
CA ARG A 96 -3.77 9.15 6.90
C ARG A 96 -4.00 8.01 5.93
N PHE A 97 -3.39 8.09 4.75
CA PHE A 97 -3.51 7.03 3.76
C PHE A 97 -2.17 6.70 3.10
N SER A 98 -2.13 5.52 2.49
CA SER A 98 -1.03 5.08 1.64
C SER A 98 -1.58 4.27 0.47
N LEU A 99 -0.99 4.44 -0.71
CA LEU A 99 -1.34 3.73 -1.93
C LEU A 99 -0.10 2.99 -2.45
N SER A 100 -0.28 1.75 -2.88
CA SER A 100 0.70 1.02 -3.70
C SER A 100 -0.02 0.23 -4.78
N HIS A 101 0.63 0.01 -5.92
CA HIS A 101 0.10 -0.84 -6.97
C HIS A 101 1.22 -1.55 -7.73
N SER A 102 0.99 -2.82 -8.06
CA SER A 102 1.89 -3.62 -8.90
C SER A 102 1.09 -4.73 -9.58
N GLY A 103 1.47 -5.07 -10.81
CA GLY A 103 0.77 -6.07 -11.60
C GLY A 103 -0.73 -5.75 -11.69
N SER A 104 -1.56 -6.69 -11.29
CA SER A 104 -3.02 -6.57 -11.27
C SER A 104 -3.60 -6.05 -9.95
N ARG A 105 -2.78 -5.66 -8.97
CA ARG A 105 -3.26 -5.31 -7.61
C ARG A 105 -2.91 -3.87 -7.21
N ALA A 106 -3.79 -3.28 -6.39
CA ALA A 106 -3.47 -2.12 -5.57
C ALA A 106 -3.80 -2.38 -4.10
N LEU A 107 -3.02 -1.76 -3.22
CA LEU A 107 -3.33 -1.65 -1.79
C LEU A 107 -3.59 -0.20 -1.41
N ILE A 108 -4.66 0.03 -0.65
CA ILE A 108 -4.96 1.33 -0.04
C ILE A 108 -5.05 1.13 1.47
N GLY A 109 -4.07 1.65 2.21
CA GLY A 109 -4.11 1.68 3.67
C GLY A 109 -4.74 2.96 4.17
N LEU A 110 -5.66 2.86 5.13
CA LEU A 110 -6.26 3.99 5.83
C LEU A 110 -6.03 3.88 7.34
N SER A 111 -5.71 5.02 7.94
CA SER A 111 -5.54 5.17 9.38
C SER A 111 -6.20 6.47 9.85
N SER A 112 -6.79 6.45 11.05
CA SER A 112 -7.41 7.64 11.65
C SER A 112 -6.37 8.63 12.16
N SER A 113 -5.25 8.13 12.69
CA SER A 113 -4.30 8.93 13.47
C SER A 113 -2.84 8.55 13.20
N ALA A 114 -2.50 7.26 13.24
CA ALA A 114 -1.13 6.78 13.02
C ALA A 114 -0.71 6.90 11.55
N GLU A 115 0.58 7.19 11.33
CA GLU A 115 1.17 7.11 10.00
C GLU A 115 1.17 5.67 9.50
N ILE A 116 0.72 5.47 8.26
CA ILE A 116 0.57 4.17 7.62
C ILE A 116 1.32 4.16 6.28
N GLY A 117 1.91 3.02 5.96
CA GLY A 117 2.46 2.71 4.65
C GLY A 117 2.02 1.31 4.21
N VAL A 118 1.64 1.19 2.95
CA VAL A 118 1.32 -0.11 2.33
C VAL A 118 2.20 -0.31 1.11
N ASP A 119 2.55 -1.57 0.85
CA ASP A 119 3.25 -1.92 -0.37
C ASP A 119 2.80 -3.27 -0.93
N VAL A 120 2.76 -3.37 -2.26
CA VAL A 120 2.45 -4.59 -3.00
C VAL A 120 3.32 -4.70 -4.23
N GLU A 121 3.90 -5.88 -4.44
CA GLU A 121 4.74 -6.19 -5.59
C GLU A 121 4.31 -7.51 -6.24
N GLU A 122 4.31 -7.52 -7.57
CA GLU A 122 4.10 -8.73 -8.35
C GLU A 122 5.38 -9.57 -8.32
N ILE A 123 5.26 -10.78 -7.79
CA ILE A 123 6.35 -11.76 -7.71
C ILE A 123 6.63 -12.27 -9.11
N ARG A 124 7.81 -11.93 -9.61
CA ARG A 124 8.28 -12.29 -10.94
C ARG A 124 9.75 -12.73 -10.88
N PRO A 125 10.21 -13.57 -11.83
CA PRO A 125 11.62 -13.91 -11.93
C PRO A 125 12.48 -12.65 -12.02
N MET A 126 13.52 -12.58 -11.18
CA MET A 126 14.43 -11.45 -11.12
C MET A 126 15.86 -11.94 -10.93
N PRO A 127 16.66 -12.01 -12.02
CA PRO A 127 18.02 -12.55 -11.98
C PRO A 127 18.94 -11.83 -10.98
N ASP A 128 18.74 -10.52 -10.82
CA ASP A 128 19.62 -9.64 -10.03
C ASP A 128 19.18 -9.43 -8.58
N LEU A 129 18.25 -10.23 -8.04
CA LEU A 129 17.62 -9.92 -6.75
C LEU A 129 18.65 -9.81 -5.61
N LEU A 130 19.67 -10.68 -5.56
CA LEU A 130 20.71 -10.63 -4.53
C LEU A 130 21.62 -9.41 -4.70
N ARG A 131 21.86 -8.96 -5.93
CA ARG A 131 22.60 -7.73 -6.20
C ARG A 131 21.84 -6.51 -5.68
N ILE A 132 20.52 -6.47 -5.90
CA ILE A 132 19.64 -5.42 -5.38
C ILE A 132 19.60 -5.48 -3.84
N ALA A 133 19.44 -6.66 -3.26
CA ALA A 133 19.44 -6.85 -1.81
C ALA A 133 20.75 -6.35 -1.19
N ARG A 134 21.91 -6.68 -1.76
CA ARG A 134 23.21 -6.19 -1.26
C ARG A 134 23.38 -4.67 -1.33
N ALA A 135 22.71 -4.02 -2.28
CA ALA A 135 22.78 -2.57 -2.44
C ALA A 135 21.86 -1.80 -1.46
N HIS A 136 20.77 -2.43 -0.98
CA HIS A 136 19.71 -1.71 -0.27
C HIS A 136 19.29 -2.33 1.07
N PHE A 137 19.54 -3.61 1.34
CA PHE A 137 19.06 -4.29 2.54
C PHE A 137 20.11 -4.28 3.66
N ALA A 138 19.65 -4.45 4.89
CA ALA A 138 20.52 -4.60 6.04
C ALA A 138 21.28 -5.93 5.98
N ARG A 139 22.47 -5.97 6.58
CA ARG A 139 23.38 -7.13 6.57
C ARG A 139 22.70 -8.44 7.00
N ARG A 140 21.82 -8.39 8.00
CA ARG A 140 21.10 -9.57 8.51
C ARG A 140 20.10 -10.13 7.49
N GLU A 141 19.44 -9.27 6.72
CA GLU A 141 18.51 -9.67 5.67
C GLU A 141 19.26 -10.29 4.49
N ILE A 142 20.38 -9.68 4.09
CA ILE A 142 21.27 -10.21 3.05
C ILE A 142 21.74 -11.62 3.44
N ALA A 143 22.28 -11.77 4.65
CA ALA A 143 22.75 -13.06 5.14
C ALA A 143 21.62 -14.11 5.17
N ALA A 144 20.41 -13.73 5.58
CA ALA A 144 19.27 -14.64 5.56
C ALA A 144 18.91 -15.05 4.12
N LEU A 145 18.83 -14.11 3.18
CA LEU A 145 18.53 -14.38 1.77
C LEU A 145 19.57 -15.29 1.11
N GLU A 146 20.87 -15.06 1.36
CA GLU A 146 21.96 -15.84 0.77
C GLU A 146 21.99 -17.30 1.23
N THR A 147 21.33 -17.64 2.35
CA THR A 147 21.21 -19.01 2.84
C THR A 147 20.00 -19.77 2.30
N LEU A 148 19.07 -19.09 1.63
CA LEU A 148 17.85 -19.71 1.12
C LEU A 148 18.13 -20.51 -0.16
N PRO A 149 17.42 -21.65 -0.36
CA PRO A 149 17.46 -22.34 -1.63
C PRO A 149 16.81 -21.48 -2.73
N PRO A 150 17.22 -21.62 -4.01
CA PRO A 150 16.73 -20.78 -5.11
C PRO A 150 15.21 -20.70 -5.25
N ARG A 151 14.50 -21.78 -4.91
CA ARG A 151 13.02 -21.84 -4.97
C ARG A 151 12.31 -20.89 -4.01
N ASP A 152 12.93 -20.56 -2.87
CA ASP A 152 12.31 -19.78 -1.80
C ASP A 152 12.80 -18.31 -1.84
N LEU A 153 13.92 -18.08 -2.53
CA LEU A 153 14.63 -16.81 -2.56
C LEU A 153 13.80 -15.65 -3.13
N THR A 154 13.11 -15.87 -4.25
CA THR A 154 12.31 -14.82 -4.91
C THR A 154 11.17 -14.34 -4.00
N ALA A 155 10.42 -15.27 -3.41
CA ALA A 155 9.32 -14.92 -2.50
C ALA A 155 9.84 -14.19 -1.24
N ALA A 156 10.95 -14.65 -0.67
CA ALA A 156 11.55 -14.03 0.50
C ALA A 156 12.06 -12.60 0.22
N PHE A 157 12.63 -12.37 -0.96
CA PHE A 157 13.05 -11.04 -1.37
C PHE A 157 11.87 -10.08 -1.52
N PHE A 158 10.80 -10.47 -2.23
CA PHE A 158 9.65 -9.59 -2.41
C PHE A 158 8.92 -9.35 -1.09
N ALA A 159 8.89 -10.31 -0.17
CA ALA A 159 8.39 -10.11 1.19
C ALA A 159 9.25 -9.09 1.96
N CYS A 160 10.57 -9.20 1.89
CA CYS A 160 11.48 -8.21 2.49
C CYS A 160 11.30 -6.83 1.87
N TRP A 161 11.33 -6.74 0.53
CA TRP A 161 11.18 -5.50 -0.23
C TRP A 161 9.90 -4.74 0.14
N THR A 162 8.75 -5.41 0.07
CA THR A 162 7.45 -4.78 0.34
C THR A 162 7.34 -4.30 1.79
N ARG A 163 7.90 -5.04 2.76
CA ARG A 163 7.97 -4.58 4.16
C ARG A 163 8.82 -3.32 4.30
N LYS A 164 9.95 -3.24 3.62
CA LYS A 164 10.84 -2.08 3.67
C LYS A 164 10.20 -0.84 3.02
N GLU A 165 9.57 -1.02 1.87
CA GLU A 165 8.83 0.05 1.18
C GLU A 165 7.61 0.51 1.98
N ALA A 166 6.88 -0.41 2.62
CA ALA A 166 5.79 -0.06 3.53
C ALA A 166 6.29 0.81 4.70
N VAL A 167 7.44 0.48 5.30
CA VAL A 167 8.07 1.33 6.33
C VAL A 167 8.47 2.70 5.74
N ALA A 168 9.08 2.75 4.55
CA ALA A 168 9.46 4.01 3.91
C ALA A 168 8.26 4.92 3.61
N LYS A 169 7.13 4.33 3.20
CA LYS A 169 5.87 5.04 2.98
C LYS A 169 5.24 5.50 4.29
N ALA A 170 5.32 4.72 5.35
CA ALA A 170 4.83 5.12 6.67
C ALA A 170 5.62 6.33 7.20
N THR A 171 6.96 6.32 7.15
CA THR A 171 7.78 7.46 7.59
C THR A 171 7.64 8.69 6.69
N GLY A 172 7.19 8.50 5.44
CA GLY A 172 7.09 9.57 4.46
C GLY A 172 8.44 10.12 4.02
N GLN A 173 9.53 9.39 4.23
CA GLN A 173 10.87 9.81 3.81
C GLN A 173 11.20 9.41 2.37
N GLY A 174 10.40 8.53 1.77
CA GLY A 174 10.58 8.09 0.37
C GLY A 174 11.99 7.55 0.13
N LEU A 175 12.60 7.98 -0.98
CA LEU A 175 13.96 7.56 -1.37
C LEU A 175 15.06 8.02 -0.42
N SER A 176 14.78 8.99 0.47
CA SER A 176 15.74 9.45 1.47
C SER A 176 15.88 8.48 2.64
N LEU A 177 14.93 7.56 2.85
CA LEU A 177 15.08 6.52 3.85
C LEU A 177 16.09 5.49 3.35
N ARG A 178 17.18 5.38 4.08
CA ARG A 178 18.16 4.30 3.89
C ARG A 178 17.54 2.98 4.29
N LEU A 179 17.21 2.15 3.31
CA LEU A 179 16.64 0.84 3.58
C LEU A 179 17.61 -0.08 4.36
N ASP A 180 18.92 0.15 4.33
CA ASP A 180 19.88 -0.63 5.11
C ASP A 180 19.99 -0.21 6.58
N SER A 181 19.30 0.86 7.01
CA SER A 181 19.36 1.39 8.38
C SER A 181 18.47 0.66 9.39
N PHE A 182 17.65 -0.28 8.94
CA PHE A 182 16.72 -1.06 9.75
C PHE A 182 16.52 -2.44 9.10
N ALA A 183 16.07 -3.42 9.88
CA ALA A 183 15.92 -4.80 9.42
C ALA A 183 14.52 -5.34 9.67
N VAL A 184 13.99 -6.09 8.72
CA VAL A 184 12.72 -6.81 8.76
C VAL A 184 12.94 -8.31 8.56
N SER A 185 11.95 -9.12 8.89
CA SER A 185 11.97 -10.54 8.53
C SER A 185 11.94 -10.72 7.00
N VAL A 186 12.54 -11.81 6.50
CA VAL A 186 12.51 -12.19 5.08
C VAL A 186 11.53 -13.35 4.79
N THR A 187 11.02 -14.00 5.83
CA THR A 187 10.04 -15.10 5.72
C THR A 187 8.71 -14.59 5.18
N PRO A 188 8.15 -15.13 4.08
CA PRO A 188 6.97 -14.56 3.43
C PRO A 188 5.71 -14.43 4.32
N ASP A 189 5.47 -15.41 5.17
CA ASP A 189 4.27 -15.56 6.02
C ASP A 189 4.31 -14.74 7.31
N ARG A 190 5.51 -14.42 7.83
CA ARG A 190 5.69 -13.71 9.09
C ARG A 190 6.42 -12.39 8.88
N ALA A 191 5.73 -11.28 9.13
CA ALA A 191 6.31 -9.94 9.10
C ALA A 191 6.73 -9.47 10.49
N GLU A 192 8.00 -9.11 10.63
CA GLU A 192 8.55 -8.57 11.88
C GLU A 192 9.55 -7.46 11.59
N LEU A 193 9.60 -6.48 12.48
CA LEU A 193 10.62 -5.45 12.50
C LEU A 193 11.73 -5.89 13.45
N LEU A 194 12.82 -6.44 12.89
CA LEU A 194 13.95 -6.99 13.64
C LEU A 194 14.86 -5.89 14.20
N THR A 195 14.87 -4.73 13.57
CA THR A 195 15.55 -3.53 14.05
C THR A 195 14.70 -2.33 13.66
N MET A 196 14.44 -1.44 14.61
CA MET A 196 13.56 -0.28 14.41
C MET A 196 14.25 0.78 13.53
N PRO A 197 13.52 1.44 12.62
CA PRO A 197 13.97 2.67 12.00
C PRO A 197 14.22 3.76 13.05
N ALA A 198 15.06 4.74 12.71
CA ALA A 198 15.29 5.89 13.58
C ALA A 198 14.00 6.71 13.81
N GLY A 199 13.91 7.38 14.96
CA GLY A 199 12.73 8.18 15.35
C GLY A 199 11.87 7.45 16.37
N THR A 200 10.76 6.83 15.93
CA THR A 200 9.83 6.14 16.84
C THR A 200 10.19 4.68 17.07
N LYS A 201 9.93 4.21 18.29
CA LYS A 201 9.98 2.78 18.66
C LYS A 201 8.63 2.07 18.51
N ALA A 202 7.57 2.81 18.22
CA ALA A 202 6.22 2.27 18.15
C ALA A 202 5.88 1.86 16.71
N TRP A 203 5.86 0.56 16.45
CA TRP A 203 5.58 0.00 15.13
C TRP A 203 4.71 -1.25 15.21
N SER A 204 3.86 -1.41 14.21
CA SER A 204 3.19 -2.67 13.86
C SER A 204 3.49 -2.95 12.38
N LEU A 205 3.92 -4.17 12.09
CA LEU A 205 4.24 -4.61 10.73
C LEU A 205 3.46 -5.88 10.42
N HIS A 206 2.74 -5.90 9.31
CA HIS A 206 1.88 -7.01 8.92
C HIS A 206 2.26 -7.51 7.53
N ALA A 207 2.35 -8.84 7.39
CA ALA A 207 2.29 -9.48 6.09
C ALA A 207 0.82 -9.54 5.67
N LEU A 208 0.53 -9.24 4.41
CA LEU A 208 -0.83 -9.37 3.88
C LEU A 208 -0.87 -10.49 2.84
N SER A 209 -1.73 -11.48 3.06
CA SER A 209 -2.08 -12.44 2.01
C SER A 209 -2.95 -11.72 0.98
N THR A 210 -2.41 -11.47 -0.20
CA THR A 210 -3.14 -10.90 -1.36
C THR A 210 -3.37 -12.00 -2.42
N ALA A 211 -3.75 -11.63 -3.65
CA ALA A 211 -3.87 -12.57 -4.75
C ALA A 211 -2.57 -13.38 -4.95
N PRO A 212 -2.65 -14.66 -5.39
CA PRO A 212 -1.47 -15.44 -5.71
C PRO A 212 -0.51 -14.69 -6.64
N GLY A 213 0.80 -14.87 -6.43
CA GLY A 213 1.83 -14.21 -7.22
C GLY A 213 2.14 -12.78 -6.80
N HIS A 214 1.67 -12.32 -5.63
CA HIS A 214 2.01 -10.99 -5.10
C HIS A 214 2.53 -11.09 -3.67
N ALA A 215 3.47 -10.21 -3.32
CA ALA A 215 3.89 -9.96 -1.95
C ALA A 215 3.29 -8.63 -1.49
N ALA A 216 2.88 -8.55 -0.22
CA ALA A 216 2.25 -7.36 0.32
C ALA A 216 2.58 -7.15 1.80
N ALA A 217 2.73 -5.88 2.19
CA ALA A 217 3.01 -5.51 3.57
C ALA A 217 2.33 -4.20 3.98
N VAL A 218 2.13 -4.07 5.29
CA VAL A 218 1.58 -2.89 5.94
C VAL A 218 2.47 -2.53 7.11
N ALA A 219 2.88 -1.26 7.18
CA ALA A 219 3.61 -0.70 8.32
C ALA A 219 2.79 0.43 8.94
N VAL A 220 2.66 0.43 10.26
CA VAL A 220 1.96 1.45 11.03
C VAL A 220 2.86 1.96 12.14
N MET A 221 3.00 3.28 12.29
CA MET A 221 3.79 3.92 13.35
C MET A 221 3.03 3.98 14.69
N ALA A 222 2.56 2.82 15.15
CA ALA A 222 1.93 2.61 16.45
C ALA A 222 2.05 1.13 16.86
N THR A 223 2.10 0.84 18.15
CA THR A 223 2.23 -0.54 18.66
C THR A 223 0.88 -1.23 18.81
N GLY A 224 0.82 -2.52 18.49
CA GLY A 224 -0.35 -3.35 18.78
C GLY A 224 -1.59 -3.01 17.94
N ILE A 225 -1.39 -2.35 16.81
CA ILE A 225 -2.48 -1.98 15.91
C ILE A 225 -2.88 -3.21 15.10
N ALA A 226 -4.17 -3.54 15.10
CA ALA A 226 -4.68 -4.59 14.23
C ALA A 226 -4.80 -4.09 12.78
N CYS A 227 -4.63 -4.98 11.81
CA CYS A 227 -4.83 -4.68 10.39
C CYS A 227 -6.05 -5.43 9.87
N VAL A 228 -7.09 -4.70 9.49
CA VAL A 228 -8.34 -5.25 8.94
C VAL A 228 -8.30 -5.14 7.42
N ARG A 229 -8.28 -6.28 6.73
CA ARG A 229 -8.30 -6.32 5.26
C ARG A 229 -9.74 -6.16 4.75
N ARG A 230 -9.90 -5.40 3.65
CA ARG A 230 -11.14 -5.21 2.90
C ARG A 230 -10.87 -5.38 1.41
N THR A 231 -11.91 -5.58 0.62
CA THR A 231 -11.83 -5.67 -0.84
C THR A 231 -12.94 -4.85 -1.46
N LEU A 232 -12.67 -4.23 -2.60
CA LEU A 232 -13.73 -3.68 -3.43
C LEU A 232 -14.46 -4.82 -4.17
N ALA A 233 -15.74 -4.62 -4.48
CA ALA A 233 -16.49 -5.58 -5.30
C ALA A 233 -15.83 -5.74 -6.68
N PRO A 234 -15.95 -6.90 -7.37
CA PRO A 234 -15.33 -7.09 -8.68
C PRO A 234 -15.74 -6.04 -9.75
N ASP A 235 -16.94 -5.48 -9.62
CA ASP A 235 -17.50 -4.43 -10.48
C ASP A 235 -17.37 -3.02 -9.88
N TRP A 236 -16.44 -2.79 -8.95
CA TRP A 236 -16.29 -1.51 -8.24
C TRP A 236 -16.14 -0.31 -9.17
N ALA A 237 -15.48 -0.50 -10.30
CA ALA A 237 -15.30 0.54 -11.30
C ALA A 237 -16.61 0.85 -12.08
N ALA A 238 -17.57 -0.08 -12.07
CA ALA A 238 -18.90 0.09 -12.66
C ALA A 238 -19.88 0.84 -11.76
N ARG A 239 -19.75 0.62 -10.44
CA ARG A 239 -20.63 1.11 -9.37
C ARG A 239 -19.80 1.79 -8.29
N PRO A 240 -19.44 3.07 -8.47
CA PRO A 240 -18.76 3.84 -7.43
C PRO A 240 -19.67 3.94 -6.18
N GLY A 241 -19.51 3.01 -5.22
CA GLY A 241 -20.33 2.88 -4.01
C GLY A 241 -20.61 1.45 -3.53
N ALA A 242 -20.27 0.40 -4.28
CA ALA A 242 -20.49 -1.00 -3.86
C ALA A 242 -19.26 -1.60 -3.16
N ILE A 243 -19.28 -1.62 -1.82
CA ILE A 243 -18.25 -2.26 -1.00
C ILE A 243 -18.74 -3.64 -0.56
N SER A 244 -17.95 -4.67 -0.83
CA SER A 244 -18.16 -6.00 -0.24
C SER A 244 -17.36 -6.13 1.05
N GLN A 245 -18.04 -6.28 2.18
CA GLN A 245 -17.39 -6.68 3.42
C GLN A 245 -17.28 -8.20 3.45
N GLN A 246 -16.06 -8.73 3.63
CA GLN A 246 -15.90 -10.05 4.22
C GLN A 246 -15.49 -9.85 5.68
N GLY A 247 -16.27 -10.47 6.57
CA GLY A 247 -16.04 -10.45 8.01
C GLY A 247 -14.79 -11.25 8.40
N PRO A 248 -14.39 -11.16 9.69
CA PRO A 248 -13.22 -11.84 10.22
C PRO A 248 -13.28 -13.36 10.06
#